data_AF-A0A938TCE4-F1
#
_entry.id   AF-A0A938TCE4-F1
#
_cell.length_a   1.000
_cell.length_b   1.000
_cell.length_c   1.000
_cell.angle_alpha   90.00
_cell.angle_beta   90.00
_cell.angle_gamma   90.00
#
_symmetry.space_group_name_H-M   'P 1'
#
loop_
_entity.id
_entity.type
_entity.pdbx_description
1 polymer ?
#
loop_
_entity_poly.entity_id
_entity_poly.type
_entity_poly.pdbx_seq_one_letter_code
_entity_poly.pdbx_strand_id
1 'polypeptide(L)' 'MSDIPPVAIFGFIRPHTTAQVFARVREARPKRLFLCLDAPRPERPDDLAKYQEVRAIFDQVDWPCEV' A
#
# COMPACT_ATOMS: atom_id res chain seq x y z
N MET A 1 -8.08 -10.98 22.53
CA MET A 1 -7.22 -10.68 21.37
C MET A 1 -6.97 -9.18 21.39
N SER A 2 -5.72 -8.76 21.55
CA SER A 2 -5.39 -7.33 21.48
C SER A 2 -5.68 -6.81 20.07
N ASP A 3 -6.23 -5.61 19.98
CA ASP A 3 -6.52 -4.99 18.69
C ASP A 3 -5.19 -4.73 17.96
N ILE A 4 -5.10 -5.11 16.68
CA ILE A 4 -3.92 -4.82 15.87
C ILE A 4 -3.83 -3.29 15.73
N PRO A 5 -2.72 -2.64 16.12
CA PRO A 5 -2.59 -1.20 15.96
C PRO A 5 -2.77 -0.77 14.50
N PRO A 6 -3.31 0.44 14.25
CA PRO A 6 -3.36 0.99 12.89
C PRO A 6 -1.97 1.02 12.25
N VAL A 7 -1.92 0.80 10.94
CA VAL A 7 -0.66 0.80 10.17
C VAL A 7 -0.69 1.98 9.20
N ALA A 8 0.40 2.75 9.14
CA ALA A 8 0.61 3.75 8.11
C ALA A 8 1.75 3.31 7.20
N ILE A 9 1.51 3.33 5.89
CA ILE A 9 2.51 3.04 4.87
C ILE A 9 2.88 4.33 4.17
N PHE A 10 4.16 4.69 4.28
CA PHE A 10 4.78 5.75 3.51
C PHE A 10 5.51 5.11 2.33
N GLY A 11 4.96 5.31 1.13
CA GLY A 11 5.36 4.56 -0.05
C GLY A 11 5.74 5.46 -1.22
N PHE A 12 6.66 4.94 -2.04
CA PHE A 12 6.98 5.48 -3.36
C PHE A 12 6.56 4.47 -4.44
N ILE A 13 6.71 4.83 -5.71
CA ILE A 13 6.45 4.00 -6.90
C ILE A 13 7.43 2.82 -7.06
N ARG A 14 7.46 1.90 -6.07
CA ARG A 14 8.30 0.70 -6.03
C ARG A 14 7.42 -0.57 -5.87
N PRO A 15 6.70 -1.01 -6.93
CA PRO A 15 5.70 -2.07 -6.84
C PRO A 15 6.20 -3.35 -6.16
N HIS A 16 7.40 -3.82 -6.53
CA HIS A 16 7.98 -5.04 -5.97
C HIS A 16 8.18 -4.98 -4.45
N THR A 17 8.76 -3.89 -3.92
CA THR A 17 8.95 -3.72 -2.47
C THR A 17 7.61 -3.50 -1.77
N THR A 18 6.70 -2.72 -2.38
CA THR A 18 5.35 -2.51 -1.84
C THR A 18 4.60 -3.83 -1.68
N ALA A 19 4.68 -4.73 -2.66
CA ALA A 19 4.02 -6.05 -2.59
C ALA A 19 4.52 -6.89 -1.41
N GLN A 20 5.83 -6.89 -1.15
CA GLN A 20 6.41 -7.63 -0.03
C GLN A 20 5.98 -7.08 1.33
N VAL A 21 5.95 -5.75 1.47
CA VAL A 21 5.47 -5.09 2.71
C VAL A 21 3.98 -5.34 2.90
N PHE A 22 3.19 -5.18 1.84
CA PHE A 22 1.74 -5.41 1.89
C PHE A 22 1.40 -6.85 2.27
N ALA A 23 2.14 -7.84 1.78
CA ALA A 23 1.94 -9.23 2.19
C ALA A 23 2.01 -9.43 3.72
N ARG A 24 2.97 -8.77 4.39
CA ARG A 24 3.10 -8.82 5.86
C ARG A 24 1.99 -8.05 6.57
N VAL A 25 1.57 -6.92 6.02
CA VAL A 25 0.43 -6.17 6.56
C VAL A 25 -0.87 -6.97 6.44
N ARG A 26 -1.07 -7.67 5.32
CA ARG A 26 -2.20 -8.56 5.08
C ARG A 26 -2.23 -9.77 6.01
N GLU A 27 -1.07 -10.32 6.41
CA GLU A 27 -0.99 -11.35 7.44
C GLU A 27 -1.49 -10.82 8.81
N ALA A 28 -1.14 -9.56 9.14
CA ALA A 28 -1.53 -8.92 10.40
C ALA A 28 -2.99 -8.44 10.43
N ARG A 29 -3.61 -8.15 9.27
CA ARG A 29 -5.00 -7.71 9.12
C ARG A 29 -5.40 -6.53 10.03
N PRO A 30 -4.70 -5.37 9.97
CA PRO A 30 -5.10 -4.20 10.74
C PRO A 30 -6.49 -3.72 10.32
N LYS A 31 -7.29 -3.22 11.27
CA LYS A 31 -8.61 -2.64 10.95
C LYS A 31 -8.53 -1.29 10.23
N ARG A 32 -7.39 -0.60 10.33
CA ARG A 32 -7.13 0.69 9.72
C ARG A 32 -5.74 0.70 9.07
N LEU A 33 -5.71 1.05 7.79
CA LEU A 33 -4.51 1.27 7.00
C LEU A 33 -4.51 2.71 6.51
N PHE A 34 -3.39 3.42 6.63
CA PHE A 34 -3.22 4.76 6.06
C PHE A 34 -2.19 4.69 4.93
N LEU A 35 -2.55 5.20 3.76
CA LEU A 35 -1.66 5.21 2.59
C LEU A 35 -1.18 6.62 2.28
N CYS A 36 0.10 6.88 2.57
CA CYS A 36 0.80 8.11 2.19
C CYS A 36 1.73 7.79 1.01
N LEU A 37 1.20 7.92 -0.21
CA LEU A 37 1.91 7.60 -1.44
C LEU A 37 2.33 8.87 -2.16
N ASP A 38 3.62 8.99 -2.44
CA ASP A 38 4.16 10.06 -3.28
C ASP A 38 3.63 9.93 -4.72
N ALA A 39 3.24 11.06 -5.31
CA ALA A 39 2.72 11.13 -6.67
C ALA A 39 3.80 10.81 -7.73
N PRO A 40 3.40 10.35 -8.92
CA PRO A 40 4.31 10.20 -10.06
C PRO A 40 5.05 11.51 -10.35
N ARG A 41 6.34 11.42 -10.69
CA ARG A 41 7.08 12.61 -11.12
C ARG A 41 6.67 13.00 -12.54
N PRO A 42 6.28 14.27 -12.79
CA PRO A 42 5.78 14.70 -14.11
C PRO A 42 6.76 14.44 -15.26
N GLU A 43 8.06 14.50 -15.00
CA GLU A 43 9.13 14.30 -15.98
C GLU A 43 9.49 12.83 -16.24
N ARG A 44 8.81 11.89 -15.58
CA ARG A 44 9.04 10.44 -15.70
C ARG A 44 7.74 9.72 -16.08
N PRO A 45 7.41 9.59 -17.38
CA PRO A 45 6.15 8.98 -17.83
C PRO A 45 5.91 7.56 -17.30
N ASP A 46 6.97 6.76 -17.14
CA ASP A 46 6.91 5.40 -16.59
C ASP A 46 6.44 5.35 -15.13
N ASP A 47 6.55 6.46 -14.40
CA ASP A 47 6.11 6.54 -13.01
C ASP A 47 4.60 6.34 -12.90
N LEU A 48 3.81 6.74 -13.91
CA LEU A 48 2.36 6.59 -13.88
C LEU A 48 1.94 5.11 -13.87
N ALA A 49 2.56 4.28 -14.72
CA ALA A 49 2.29 2.85 -14.76
C ALA A 49 2.67 2.17 -13.43
N LYS A 50 3.87 2.47 -12.91
CA LYS A 50 4.32 1.93 -11.61
C LYS A 50 3.47 2.42 -10.44
N TYR A 51 2.98 3.64 -10.50
CA TYR A 51 2.06 4.18 -9.50
C TYR A 51 0.73 3.43 -9.52
N GLN A 52 0.18 3.15 -10.70
CA GLN A 52 -1.03 2.32 -10.84
C GLN A 52 -0.80 0.90 -10.31
N GLU A 53 0.35 0.29 -10.58
CA GLU A 53 0.72 -1.01 -10.00
C GLU A 53 0.77 -0.96 -8.46
N VAL A 54 1.38 0.09 -7.89
CA VAL A 54 1.42 0.29 -6.43
C VAL A 54 0.00 0.43 -5.85
N ARG A 55 -0.88 1.20 -6.50
CA ARG A 55 -2.28 1.36 -6.07
C ARG A 55 -3.03 0.03 -6.11
N ALA A 56 -2.89 -0.74 -7.19
CA ALA A 56 -3.54 -2.04 -7.36
C ALA A 56 -3.10 -3.10 -6.34
N ILE A 57 -1.94 -2.94 -5.69
CA ILE A 57 -1.54 -3.80 -4.56
C ILE A 57 -2.46 -3.59 -3.37
N PHE A 58 -2.80 -2.33 -3.04
CA PHE A 58 -3.67 -2.02 -1.91
C PHE A 58 -5.14 -2.30 -2.18
N ASP A 59 -5.56 -2.42 -3.44
CA ASP A 59 -6.91 -2.87 -3.80
C ASP A 59 -7.15 -4.35 -3.46
N GLN A 60 -6.09 -5.11 -3.13
CA GLN A 60 -6.17 -6.53 -2.72
C GLN A 60 -6.47 -6.73 -1.23
N VAL A 61 -6.87 -5.68 -0.52
CA VAL A 61 -7.32 -5.78 0.87
C VAL A 61 -8.60 -6.63 0.93
N ASP A 62 -8.47 -7.83 1.47
CA ASP A 62 -9.51 -8.87 1.50
C ASP A 62 -10.05 -9.16 2.90
N TRP A 63 -9.85 -8.22 3.84
CA TRP A 63 -10.35 -8.29 5.21
C TRP A 63 -11.09 -6.98 5.58
N PRO A 64 -11.90 -6.96 6.66
CA PRO A 64 -12.57 -5.75 7.12
C PRO A 64 -11.56 -4.68 7.57
N CYS A 65 -11.22 -3.77 6.65
CA CYS A 65 -10.21 -2.74 6.81
C CYS A 65 -10.71 -1.43 6.22
N GLU A 66 -10.53 -0.34 6.97
CA GLU A 66 -10.63 1.02 6.46
C GLU A 66 -9.25 1.43 5.92
N VAL A 67 -9.20 1.88 4.66
CA VAL A 67 -7.97 2.24 3.94
C VAL A 67 -7.99 3.71 3.54
#